data_AF-A0A327XDW7-F1
#
_entry.id   AF-A0A327XDW7-F1
#
_cell.length_a   1.000
_cell.length_b   1.000
_cell.length_c   1.000
_cell.angle_alpha   90.00
_cell.angle_beta   90.00
_cell.angle_gamma   90.00
#
_symmetry.space_group_name_H-M   'P 1'
#
loop_
_entity.id
_entity.type
_entity.pdbx_description
1 polymer ?
#
loop_
_entity_poly.entity_id
_entity_poly.type
_entity_poly.pdbx_seq_one_letter_code
_entity_poly.pdbx_strand_id
1 'polypeptide(L)'
;MRQIVLFLAILVTACAPQQRLRVEPNRLLRQSADVNSTGVDQAITAIRPAFPSFGNLVVRYADGRTEKVSRKSVWGYTDKKGRVYRQYGNSYYEVIDMGEVVQYERKNPQPNQRYRRYSKTLDSKLYLTRKKALRDVAAL
;
A
#
# COMPACT_ATOMS: atom_id res chain seq x y z
N MET A 1 57.86 26.71 -2.57
CA MET A 1 56.80 26.14 -1.71
C MET A 1 55.61 27.07 -1.71
N ARG A 2 54.46 26.65 -2.24
CA ARG A 2 53.12 27.12 -1.85
C ARG A 2 52.07 26.25 -2.53
N GLN A 3 51.42 25.41 -1.72
CA GLN A 3 50.34 24.50 -2.11
C GLN A 3 49.11 25.32 -2.50
N ILE A 4 48.50 24.98 -3.65
CA ILE A 4 47.14 25.42 -3.97
C ILE A 4 46.24 24.22 -3.67
N VAL A 5 45.46 24.34 -2.60
CA VAL A 5 44.51 23.34 -2.11
C VAL A 5 43.32 23.32 -3.05
N LEU A 6 43.10 22.18 -3.71
CA LEU A 6 41.90 21.86 -4.48
C LEU A 6 40.73 21.62 -3.51
N PHE A 7 39.74 22.53 -3.50
CA PHE A 7 38.43 22.28 -2.91
C PHE A 7 37.45 21.89 -4.01
N LEU A 8 37.37 20.58 -4.29
CA LEU A 8 36.34 20.01 -5.15
C LEU A 8 35.10 19.70 -4.29
N ALA A 9 34.17 20.65 -4.19
CA ALA A 9 32.88 20.44 -3.54
C ALA A 9 31.94 19.69 -4.51
N ILE A 10 31.91 18.36 -4.41
CA ILE A 10 30.94 17.53 -5.13
C ILE A 10 29.59 17.66 -4.40
N LEU A 11 28.75 18.56 -4.88
CA LEU A 11 27.32 18.61 -4.55
C LEU A 11 26.63 17.39 -5.16
N VAL A 12 26.61 16.27 -4.43
CA VAL A 12 25.73 15.13 -4.76
C VAL A 12 24.32 15.54 -4.37
N THR A 13 23.60 16.20 -5.27
CA THR A 13 22.13 16.31 -5.20
C THR A 13 21.55 14.91 -5.35
N ALA A 14 21.38 14.22 -4.23
CA ALA A 14 20.65 12.97 -4.15
C ALA A 14 19.16 13.27 -4.39
N CYS A 15 18.74 13.31 -5.66
CA CYS A 15 17.37 13.00 -6.01
C CYS A 15 17.16 11.52 -5.67
N ALA A 16 16.77 11.22 -4.44
CA ALA A 16 16.32 9.88 -4.08
C ALA A 16 15.12 9.56 -4.98
N PRO A 17 15.20 8.54 -5.86
CA PRO A 17 14.08 8.19 -6.69
C PRO A 17 12.92 7.79 -5.79
N GLN A 18 11.77 8.44 -5.92
CA GLN A 18 10.51 7.98 -5.33
C GLN A 18 10.28 6.55 -5.83
N GLN A 19 10.57 5.56 -4.98
CA GLN A 19 10.34 4.16 -5.29
C GLN A 19 8.84 3.95 -5.40
N ARG A 20 8.34 4.00 -6.64
CA ARG A 20 6.98 3.56 -6.93
C ARG A 20 6.95 2.06 -6.67
N LEU A 21 6.23 1.67 -5.62
CA LEU A 21 5.98 0.28 -5.27
C LEU A 21 5.39 -0.43 -6.50
N ARG A 22 6.16 -1.32 -7.11
CA ARG A 22 5.70 -2.21 -8.18
C ARG A 22 5.58 -3.60 -7.58
N VAL A 23 4.34 -4.02 -7.38
CA VAL A 23 4.00 -5.38 -6.91
C VAL A 23 3.40 -6.14 -8.08
N GLU A 24 3.59 -7.45 -8.07
CA GLU A 24 2.90 -8.36 -8.98
C GLU A 24 1.38 -8.07 -9.00
N PRO A 25 0.78 -7.87 -10.20
CA PRO A 25 -0.61 -7.51 -10.32
C PRO A 25 -1.53 -8.66 -9.94
N ASN A 26 -2.80 -8.34 -9.69
CA ASN A 26 -3.87 -9.33 -9.52
C ASN A 26 -3.59 -10.33 -8.39
N ARG A 27 -3.17 -9.90 -7.21
CA ARG A 27 -2.89 -10.80 -6.07
C ARG A 27 -3.73 -10.46 -4.86
N LEU A 28 -4.10 -11.48 -4.10
CA LEU A 28 -4.63 -11.31 -2.75
C LEU A 28 -3.46 -11.20 -1.77
N LEU A 29 -3.50 -10.21 -0.89
CA LEU A 29 -2.46 -10.01 0.13
C LEU A 29 -3.03 -10.38 1.49
N ARG A 30 -2.49 -11.43 2.11
CA ARG A 30 -2.91 -11.93 3.42
C ARG A 30 -2.27 -11.12 4.53
N GLN A 31 -1.04 -10.66 4.31
CA GLN A 31 -0.24 -9.86 5.24
C GLN A 31 0.38 -8.66 4.51
N SER A 32 0.84 -7.67 5.26
CA SER A 32 1.57 -6.53 4.70
C SER A 32 2.89 -6.93 4.06
N ALA A 33 3.56 -7.96 4.58
CA ALA A 33 4.82 -8.47 4.05
C ALA A 33 4.69 -9.01 2.60
N ASP A 34 3.49 -9.47 2.22
CA ASP A 34 3.19 -9.97 0.88
C ASP A 34 3.35 -8.90 -0.20
N VAL A 35 3.34 -7.62 0.18
CA VAL A 35 3.58 -6.48 -0.72
C VAL A 35 4.96 -6.56 -1.38
N ASN A 36 5.95 -7.10 -0.67
CA ASN A 36 7.32 -7.21 -1.18
C ASN A 36 7.65 -8.63 -1.68
N SER A 37 6.72 -9.58 -1.57
CA SER A 37 6.97 -10.95 -1.99
C SER A 37 6.79 -11.07 -3.50
N THR A 38 7.73 -11.75 -4.17
CA THR A 38 7.64 -12.10 -5.60
C THR A 38 7.03 -13.49 -5.79
N GLY A 39 6.23 -13.95 -4.82
CA GLY A 39 5.67 -15.30 -4.80
C GLY A 39 4.66 -15.55 -5.90
N VAL A 40 4.61 -16.81 -6.34
CA VAL A 40 3.61 -17.36 -7.29
C VAL A 40 2.29 -17.58 -6.55
N ASP A 41 1.70 -16.52 -6.01
CA ASP A 41 0.34 -16.62 -5.51
C ASP A 41 -0.64 -16.67 -6.68
N GLN A 42 -1.73 -17.40 -6.48
CA GLN A 42 -2.78 -17.53 -7.50
C GLN A 42 -3.37 -16.16 -7.83
N ALA A 43 -3.32 -15.81 -9.11
CA ALA A 43 -3.84 -14.54 -9.58
C ALA A 43 -5.36 -14.45 -9.35
N ILE A 44 -5.82 -13.30 -8.87
CA ILE A 44 -7.23 -12.95 -8.67
C ILE A 44 -7.75 -12.08 -9.81
N THR A 45 -8.97 -12.32 -10.24
CA THR A 45 -9.67 -11.49 -11.24
C THR A 45 -10.61 -10.49 -10.60
N ALA A 46 -11.16 -10.82 -9.42
CA ALA A 46 -12.07 -9.94 -8.70
C ALA A 46 -12.07 -10.23 -7.21
N ILE A 47 -12.29 -9.19 -6.41
CA ILE A 47 -12.56 -9.27 -4.98
C ILE A 47 -13.76 -8.39 -4.66
N ARG A 48 -14.76 -8.95 -3.97
CA ARG A 48 -15.97 -8.22 -3.60
C ARG A 48 -16.50 -8.65 -2.23
N PRO A 49 -17.19 -7.76 -1.49
CA PRO A 49 -17.91 -8.17 -0.29
C PRO A 49 -18.90 -9.30 -0.60
N ALA A 50 -18.97 -10.31 0.27
CA ALA A 50 -19.99 -11.34 0.19
C ALA A 50 -21.31 -10.79 0.74
N PHE A 51 -22.33 -10.63 -0.09
CA PHE A 51 -23.67 -10.30 0.40
C PHE A 51 -24.37 -11.56 0.95
N PRO A 52 -25.14 -11.50 2.06
CA PRO A 52 -25.36 -10.37 3.00
C PRO A 52 -24.33 -10.29 4.15
N SER A 53 -23.33 -11.16 4.18
CA SER A 53 -22.36 -11.26 5.28
C SER A 53 -21.16 -10.32 5.10
N PHE A 54 -21.23 -9.14 5.74
CA PHE A 54 -20.15 -8.13 5.76
C PHE A 54 -18.78 -8.63 6.27
N GLY A 55 -18.73 -9.82 6.88
CA GLY A 55 -17.51 -10.44 7.41
C GLY A 55 -16.70 -11.24 6.40
N ASN A 56 -17.22 -11.53 5.21
CA ASN A 56 -16.55 -12.33 4.20
C ASN A 56 -16.38 -11.59 2.87
N LEU A 57 -15.38 -12.00 2.11
CA LEU A 57 -15.10 -11.55 0.75
C LEU A 57 -15.25 -12.75 -0.19
N VAL A 58 -15.78 -12.50 -1.38
CA VAL A 58 -15.76 -13.45 -2.49
C VAL A 58 -14.58 -13.08 -3.38
N VAL A 59 -13.62 -13.98 -3.47
CA VAL A 59 -12.43 -13.87 -4.31
C VAL A 59 -12.64 -14.77 -5.53
N ARG A 60 -12.48 -14.21 -6.72
CA ARG A 60 -12.44 -14.98 -7.97
C ARG A 60 -11.00 -15.07 -8.43
N TYR A 61 -10.54 -16.28 -8.70
CA TYR A 61 -9.20 -16.55 -9.22
C TYR A 61 -9.21 -16.57 -10.75
N ALA A 62 -8.03 -16.46 -11.35
CA ALA A 62 -7.84 -16.50 -12.80
C ALA A 62 -8.14 -17.88 -13.40
N ASP A 63 -8.02 -18.94 -12.60
CA ASP A 63 -8.39 -20.33 -12.94
C ASP A 63 -9.90 -20.59 -12.91
N GLY A 64 -10.73 -19.57 -12.63
CA GLY A 64 -12.18 -19.68 -12.52
C GLY A 64 -12.70 -20.13 -11.15
N ARG A 65 -11.82 -20.54 -10.22
CA ARG A 65 -12.25 -20.88 -8.86
C ARG A 65 -12.75 -19.64 -8.13
N THR A 66 -13.76 -19.85 -7.28
CA THR A 66 -14.29 -18.82 -6.39
C THR A 66 -14.16 -19.30 -4.95
N GLU A 67 -13.57 -18.47 -4.10
CA GLU A 67 -13.39 -18.76 -2.68
C GLU A 67 -14.06 -17.67 -1.84
N LYS A 68 -14.67 -18.10 -0.72
CA LYS A 68 -15.16 -17.21 0.31
C LYS A 68 -14.12 -17.13 1.41
N VAL A 69 -13.50 -15.96 1.57
CA VAL A 69 -12.46 -15.73 2.57
C VAL A 69 -12.98 -14.79 3.65
N SER A 70 -12.53 -15.01 4.90
CA SER A 70 -12.77 -14.03 5.96
C SER A 70 -12.15 -12.70 5.58
N ARG A 71 -12.91 -11.62 5.73
CA ARG A 71 -12.40 -10.26 5.53
C ARG A 71 -11.24 -9.93 6.48
N LYS A 72 -11.22 -10.53 7.67
CA LYS A 72 -10.15 -10.33 8.66
C LYS A 72 -8.84 -11.03 8.29
N SER A 73 -8.89 -12.04 7.42
CA SER A 73 -7.69 -12.76 6.95
C SER A 73 -7.10 -12.17 5.65
N VAL A 74 -7.55 -10.97 5.26
CA VAL A 74 -7.07 -10.27 4.08
C VAL A 74 -6.55 -8.90 4.52
N TRP A 75 -5.26 -8.67 4.29
CA TRP A 75 -4.66 -7.36 4.49
C TRP A 75 -5.01 -6.42 3.33
N GLY A 76 -5.03 -6.94 2.09
CA GLY A 76 -5.28 -6.12 0.91
C GLY A 76 -5.30 -6.93 -0.39
N TYR A 77 -5.17 -6.24 -1.51
CA TYR A 77 -5.01 -6.86 -2.83
C TYR A 77 -4.22 -5.96 -3.77
N THR A 78 -3.73 -6.52 -4.88
CA THR A 78 -3.17 -5.76 -6.00
C THR A 78 -4.10 -5.85 -7.21
N ASP A 79 -4.26 -4.74 -7.92
CA ASP A 79 -5.08 -4.71 -9.14
C ASP A 79 -4.26 -5.12 -10.38
N LYS A 80 -4.91 -5.14 -11.55
CA LYS A 80 -4.27 -5.44 -12.83
C LYS A 80 -3.12 -4.53 -13.23
N LYS A 81 -2.99 -3.37 -12.58
CA LYS A 81 -1.91 -2.39 -12.81
C LYS A 81 -0.80 -2.50 -11.76
N GLY A 82 -0.87 -3.49 -10.86
CA GLY A 82 0.07 -3.65 -9.75
C GLY A 82 -0.15 -2.64 -8.62
N ARG A 83 -1.28 -1.91 -8.61
CA ARG A 83 -1.59 -0.95 -7.55
C ARG A 83 -2.05 -1.70 -6.32
N VAL A 84 -1.47 -1.36 -5.18
CA VAL A 84 -1.74 -2.03 -3.91
C VAL A 84 -2.87 -1.33 -3.18
N TYR A 85 -3.83 -2.11 -2.69
CA TYR A 85 -4.98 -1.64 -1.93
C TYR A 85 -5.00 -2.28 -0.56
N ARG A 86 -4.75 -1.48 0.49
CA ARG A 86 -4.88 -1.91 1.88
C ARG A 86 -6.34 -1.88 2.31
N GLN A 87 -6.81 -2.97 2.90
CA GLN A 87 -8.07 -3.01 3.60
C GLN A 87 -7.95 -2.29 4.95
N TYR A 88 -8.85 -1.35 5.21
CA TYR A 88 -8.94 -0.70 6.52
C TYR A 88 -10.38 -0.39 6.88
N GLY A 89 -10.85 -1.00 7.98
CA GLY A 89 -12.27 -1.04 8.33
C GLY A 89 -13.10 -1.58 7.16
N ASN A 90 -14.11 -0.82 6.74
CA ASN A 90 -15.00 -1.19 5.65
C ASN A 90 -14.53 -0.73 4.25
N SER A 91 -13.33 -0.17 4.13
CA SER A 91 -12.84 0.44 2.88
C SER A 91 -11.51 -0.13 2.42
N TYR A 92 -11.21 0.08 1.14
CA TYR A 92 -9.89 -0.16 0.56
C TYR A 92 -9.24 1.17 0.21
N TYR A 93 -7.97 1.32 0.56
CA TYR A 93 -7.17 2.51 0.30
C TYR A 93 -5.97 2.12 -0.57
N GLU A 94 -5.77 2.82 -1.68
CA GLU A 94 -4.61 2.67 -2.54
C GLU A 94 -3.36 3.13 -1.80
N VAL A 95 -2.29 2.33 -1.81
CA VAL A 95 -0.97 2.73 -1.30
C VAL A 95 -0.29 3.55 -2.38
N ILE A 96 0.03 4.81 -2.06
CA ILE A 96 0.57 5.77 -3.03
C ILE A 96 2.09 5.95 -2.88
N ASP A 97 2.57 5.94 -1.63
CA ASP A 97 3.97 6.20 -1.30
C ASP A 97 4.33 5.47 0.00
N MET A 98 5.56 4.98 0.09
CA MET A 98 6.09 4.25 1.26
C MET A 98 7.43 4.85 1.70
N GLY A 99 7.44 6.16 1.98
CA GLY A 99 8.58 6.86 2.55
C GLY A 99 8.62 6.79 4.07
N GLU A 100 8.94 7.91 4.72
CA GLU A 100 8.95 8.02 6.19
C GLU A 100 7.59 7.70 6.86
N VAL A 101 6.51 7.87 6.09
CA VAL A 101 5.15 7.42 6.38
C VAL A 101 4.61 6.74 5.13
N VAL A 102 3.69 5.80 5.32
CA VAL A 102 2.90 5.26 4.21
C VAL A 102 1.76 6.23 3.91
N GLN A 103 1.64 6.62 2.65
CA GLN A 103 0.56 7.49 2.16
C GLN A 103 -0.48 6.64 1.44
N TYR A 104 -1.74 6.98 1.67
CA TYR A 104 -2.87 6.29 1.06
C TYR A 104 -3.87 7.26 0.46
N GLU A 105 -4.57 6.78 -0.57
CA GLU A 105 -5.67 7.49 -1.19
C GLU A 105 -6.89 6.58 -1.40
N ARG A 106 -8.08 7.10 -1.13
CA ARG A 106 -9.33 6.48 -1.54
C ARG A 106 -10.08 7.42 -2.46
N LYS A 107 -10.45 6.93 -3.65
CA LYS A 107 -11.36 7.62 -4.56
C LYS A 107 -12.79 7.48 -4.04
N ASN A 108 -13.49 8.60 -3.89
CA ASN A 108 -14.92 8.61 -3.60
C ASN A 108 -15.70 8.37 -4.90
N PRO A 109 -16.90 7.77 -4.88
CA PRO A 109 -17.84 7.83 -6.01
C PRO A 109 -18.14 9.26 -6.51
N GLN A 110 -18.00 10.29 -5.66
CA GLN A 110 -18.09 11.68 -6.08
C GLN A 110 -16.78 12.15 -6.73
N PRO A 111 -16.82 12.66 -7.98
CA PRO A 111 -15.65 12.75 -8.86
C PRO A 111 -14.48 13.66 -8.42
N ASN A 112 -14.59 14.45 -7.35
CA ASN A 112 -13.54 15.41 -6.95
C ASN A 112 -13.05 15.28 -5.50
N GLN A 113 -13.47 14.25 -4.76
CA GLN A 113 -13.03 14.06 -3.37
C GLN A 113 -12.05 12.90 -3.25
N ARG A 114 -10.79 13.24 -2.94
CA ARG A 114 -9.73 12.28 -2.61
C ARG A 114 -9.49 12.30 -1.10
N TYR A 115 -9.74 11.19 -0.44
CA TYR A 115 -9.41 11.05 0.98
C TYR A 115 -7.99 10.54 1.12
N ARG A 116 -7.09 11.44 1.53
CA ARG A 116 -5.74 11.05 1.91
C ARG A 116 -5.71 10.56 3.35
N ARG A 117 -4.88 9.54 3.58
CA ARG A 117 -4.58 8.99 4.90
C ARG A 117 -3.09 8.69 4.98
N TYR A 118 -2.59 8.59 6.20
CA TYR A 118 -1.18 8.35 6.50
C TYR A 118 -1.07 7.32 7.60
N SER A 119 -0.11 6.41 7.53
CA SER A 119 0.28 5.55 8.66
C SER A 119 1.79 5.51 8.76
N LYS A 120 2.32 5.02 9.87
CA LYS A 120 3.77 4.87 9.99
C LYS A 120 4.27 3.69 9.18
N THR A 121 3.61 2.55 9.33
CA THR A 121 3.93 1.30 8.65
C THR A 121 2.69 0.78 7.92
N LEU A 122 2.85 -0.26 7.10
CA LEU A 122 1.74 -0.91 6.41
C LEU A 122 0.70 -1.52 7.36
N ASP A 123 1.03 -1.73 8.63
CA ASP A 123 0.14 -2.33 9.63
C ASP A 123 -0.38 -1.33 10.66
N SER A 124 0.28 -0.17 10.82
CA SER A 124 -0.12 0.82 11.81
C SER A 124 -1.43 1.53 11.44
N LYS A 125 -2.00 2.27 12.41
CA LYS A 125 -3.29 2.96 12.29
C LYS A 125 -3.23 4.03 11.20
N LEU A 126 -4.32 4.22 10.45
CA LEU A 126 -4.43 5.32 9.49
C LEU A 126 -4.90 6.60 10.19
N TYR A 127 -4.22 7.69 9.85
CA TYR A 127 -4.45 9.04 10.36
C TYR A 127 -4.77 10.02 9.22
N LEU A 128 -5.42 11.13 9.58
CA LEU A 128 -5.73 12.22 8.65
C LEU A 128 -4.50 13.04 8.25
N THR A 129 -3.47 13.07 9.10
CA THR A 129 -2.31 13.95 8.91
C THR A 129 -1.00 13.17 9.04
N ARG A 130 -0.03 13.55 8.21
CA ARG A 130 1.35 13.02 8.24
C ARG A 130 1.99 13.17 9.63
N LYS A 131 1.81 14.33 10.27
CA LYS A 131 2.35 14.63 11.61
C LYS A 131 1.88 13.63 12.66
N LYS A 132 0.61 13.20 12.59
CA LYS A 132 0.07 12.21 13.54
C LYS A 132 0.62 10.81 13.26
N ALA A 133 0.71 10.42 11.99
CA ALA A 133 1.32 9.15 11.60
C ALA A 133 2.79 9.04 12.02
N LEU A 134 3.58 10.12 11.93
CA LEU A 134 4.98 10.11 12.38
C LEU A 134 5.14 9.86 13.87
N ARG A 135 4.20 10.36 14.69
CA ARG A 135 4.22 10.21 16.16
C ARG A 135 3.77 8.82 16.63
N ASP A 136 3.18 8.02 15.75
CA ASP A 136 2.64 6.68 16.06
C ASP A 136 3.73 5.67 16.49
N VAL A 137 5.01 5.94 16.20
CA VAL A 137 6.15 5.13 16.70
C VAL A 137 6.40 5.36 18.18
N ALA A 138 6.12 6.56 18.70
CA ALA A 138 6.43 6.88 20.09
C ALA A 138 5.52 6.15 21.11
N ALA A 139 4.57 5.33 20.62
CA ALA A 139 3.59 4.60 21.41
C ALA A 139 3.62 3.07 21.17
N LEU A 140 4.59 2.58 20.38
CA LEU A 140 4.90 1.15 20.20
C LEU A 140 6.20 0.84 20.95
#